data_AF-A0A2E2UWG7-F1
#
_entry.id   AF-A0A2E2UWG7-F1
#
_cell.length_a   1.000
_cell.length_b   1.000
_cell.length_c   1.000
_cell.angle_alpha   90.00
_cell.angle_beta   90.00
_cell.angle_gamma   90.00
#
_symmetry.space_group_name_H-M   'P 1'
#
loop_
_entity.id
_entity.type
_entity.pdbx_description
1 polymer ?
#
loop_
_entity_poly.entity_id
_entity_poly.type
_entity_poly.pdbx_seq_one_letter_code
_entity_poly.pdbx_strand_id
1 'polypeptide(L)'
;MSKFKKNKKSKLAPISTASLPDIVFMLLFFFMVTTVMRETEMLVENILPQATEVKKLERKSLVSYIYIGSPKGNNRKSKYGKEAKIQLNDAYARVADIQAFI
;
A
#
# COMPACT_ATOMS: atom_id res chain seq x y z
N MET A 1 -15.35 29.98 -64.65
CA MET A 1 -16.08 30.29 -63.39
C MET A 1 -15.78 29.21 -62.37
N SER A 2 -14.78 29.48 -61.52
CA SER A 2 -14.35 28.63 -60.40
C SER A 2 -15.41 28.65 -59.30
N LYS A 3 -16.03 27.50 -58.99
CA LYS A 3 -16.75 27.32 -57.72
C LYS A 3 -16.58 25.89 -57.21
N PHE A 4 -16.17 25.81 -55.95
CA PHE A 4 -16.08 24.61 -55.09
C PHE A 4 -14.77 23.81 -55.09
N LYS A 5 -13.66 24.47 -54.71
CA LYS A 5 -12.66 23.81 -53.86
C LYS A 5 -13.16 23.81 -52.42
N LYS A 6 -13.76 22.71 -51.98
CA LYS A 6 -14.14 22.50 -50.57
C LYS A 6 -12.86 22.16 -49.80
N ASN A 7 -12.22 23.17 -49.23
CA ASN A 7 -11.09 23.00 -48.30
C ASN A 7 -11.59 22.31 -47.03
N LYS A 8 -11.69 20.98 -47.03
CA LYS A 8 -11.76 20.19 -45.81
C LYS A 8 -10.40 20.30 -45.12
N LYS A 9 -10.19 21.42 -44.41
CA LYS A 9 -9.19 21.45 -43.35
C LYS A 9 -9.59 20.34 -42.39
N SER A 10 -8.71 19.35 -42.28
CA SER A 10 -8.67 18.37 -41.20
C SER A 10 -8.74 19.14 -39.87
N LYS A 11 -9.96 19.39 -39.39
CA LYS A 11 -10.17 19.66 -37.98
C LYS A 11 -10.42 18.28 -37.41
N LEU A 12 -9.42 17.77 -36.70
CA LEU A 12 -9.56 16.65 -35.77
C LEU A 12 -10.94 16.74 -35.13
N ALA A 13 -11.68 15.63 -35.14
CA ALA A 13 -12.99 15.58 -34.51
C ALA A 13 -12.86 16.15 -33.09
N PRO A 14 -13.78 17.03 -32.65
CA PRO A 14 -13.73 17.57 -31.30
C PRO A 14 -13.58 16.40 -30.32
N ILE A 15 -12.62 16.50 -29.39
CA ILE A 15 -12.41 15.49 -28.36
C ILE A 15 -13.76 15.19 -27.73
N SER A 16 -14.12 13.91 -27.66
CA SER A 16 -15.41 13.46 -27.15
C SER A 16 -15.54 13.86 -25.67
N THR A 17 -16.11 15.04 -25.40
CA THR A 17 -16.39 15.53 -24.05
C THR A 17 -17.46 14.69 -23.36
N ALA A 18 -18.26 13.93 -24.11
CA ALA A 18 -19.23 12.98 -23.58
C ALA A 18 -18.59 11.85 -22.77
N SER A 19 -17.34 11.48 -23.09
CA SER A 19 -16.60 10.40 -22.42
C SER A 19 -15.70 10.90 -21.29
N LEU A 20 -15.49 12.21 -21.18
CA LEU A 20 -14.59 12.81 -20.19
C LEU A 20 -15.07 12.56 -18.75
N PRO A 21 -16.36 12.74 -18.41
CA PRO A 21 -16.85 12.45 -17.05
C PRO A 21 -16.68 10.98 -16.66
N ASP A 22 -16.94 10.05 -17.57
CA ASP A 22 -16.88 8.61 -17.30
C ASP A 22 -15.44 8.16 -16.99
N ILE A 23 -14.46 8.64 -17.78
CA ILE A 23 -13.04 8.36 -17.52
C ILE A 23 -12.59 8.96 -16.18
N VAL A 24 -13.09 10.15 -15.81
CA VAL A 24 -12.79 10.75 -14.51
C VAL A 24 -13.37 9.91 -13.37
N PHE A 25 -14.62 9.44 -13.47
CA PHE A 25 -15.21 8.57 -12.46
C PHE A 25 -14.51 7.22 -12.36
N MET A 26 -14.13 6.63 -13.50
CA MET A 26 -13.35 5.40 -13.54
C MET A 26 -12.00 5.56 -12.81
N LEU A 27 -11.27 6.64 -13.07
CA LEU A 27 -10.00 6.91 -12.39
C LEU A 27 -10.18 7.21 -10.90
N LEU A 28 -11.24 7.92 -10.51
CA LEU A 28 -11.55 8.18 -9.10
C LEU A 28 -11.86 6.88 -8.35
N PHE A 29 -12.67 5.99 -8.90
CA PHE A 29 -12.93 4.68 -8.30
C PHE A 29 -11.68 3.80 -8.29
N PHE A 30 -10.85 3.86 -9.33
CA PHE A 30 -9.57 3.17 -9.35
C PHE A 30 -8.67 3.62 -8.19
N PHE A 31 -8.50 4.93 -7.97
CA PHE A 31 -7.73 5.43 -6.83
C PHE A 31 -8.40 5.10 -5.50
N MET A 32 -9.72 5.22 -5.39
CA MET A 32 -10.46 4.89 -4.17
C MET A 32 -10.35 3.40 -3.77
N VAL A 33 -10.27 2.49 -4.75
CA VAL A 33 -10.15 1.04 -4.50
C VAL A 33 -8.69 0.62 -4.29
N THR A 34 -7.74 1.24 -4.98
CA THR A 34 -6.31 0.87 -4.89
C THR A 34 -5.60 1.47 -3.69
N THR A 35 -6.12 2.56 -3.11
CA THR A 35 -5.54 3.20 -1.91
C THR A 35 -5.94 2.45 -0.64
N VAL A 36 -5.37 1.26 -0.46
CA VAL A 36 -5.40 0.60 0.86
C VAL A 36 -4.23 1.15 1.68
N MET A 37 -4.54 1.87 2.76
CA MET A 37 -3.54 2.24 3.76
C MET A 37 -2.96 0.95 4.36
N ARG A 38 -1.67 0.69 4.13
CA ARG A 38 -0.95 -0.36 4.85
C ARG A 38 -0.42 0.25 6.13
N GLU A 39 -0.82 -0.30 7.28
CA GLU A 39 -0.42 0.23 8.58
C GLU A 39 1.06 -0.04 8.88
N THR A 40 1.58 -1.22 8.55
CA THR A 40 3.01 -1.59 8.73
C THR A 40 3.43 -2.71 7.78
N GLU A 41 4.69 -2.74 7.35
CA GLU A 41 5.29 -3.86 6.61
C GLU A 41 6.04 -4.84 7.56
N MET A 42 5.62 -6.10 7.59
CA MET A 42 6.30 -7.14 8.35
C MET A 42 7.68 -7.49 7.76
N LEU A 43 8.75 -7.17 8.49
CA LEU A 43 10.15 -7.45 8.16
C LEU A 43 10.66 -8.75 8.76
N VAL A 44 10.01 -9.28 9.80
CA VAL A 44 10.35 -10.57 10.43
C VAL A 44 9.34 -11.67 10.09
N GLU A 45 9.81 -12.91 10.05
CA GLU A 45 8.99 -14.12 9.95
C GLU A 45 8.32 -14.39 11.30
N ASN A 46 6.99 -14.33 11.33
CA ASN A 46 6.18 -14.59 12.52
C ASN A 46 5.15 -15.66 12.19
N ILE A 47 5.17 -16.78 12.94
CA ILE A 47 4.14 -17.82 12.86
C ILE A 47 3.18 -17.57 14.02
N LEU A 48 2.04 -16.96 13.73
CA LEU A 48 1.00 -16.74 14.73
C LEU A 48 0.19 -18.04 14.90
N PRO A 49 -0.14 -18.44 16.14
CA PRO A 49 -1.02 -19.58 16.37
C PRO A 49 -2.43 -19.28 15.86
N GLN A 50 -3.18 -20.33 15.51
CA GLN A 50 -4.60 -20.17 15.21
C GLN A 50 -5.37 -19.85 16.50
N ALA A 51 -6.07 -18.73 16.51
CA ALA A 51 -6.89 -18.33 17.66
C ALA A 51 -8.24 -19.07 17.63
N THR A 52 -8.57 -19.80 18.69
CA THR A 52 -9.87 -20.48 18.86
C THR A 52 -10.96 -19.51 19.32
N GLU A 53 -10.62 -18.51 20.12
CA GLU A 53 -11.54 -17.50 20.63
C GLU A 53 -10.93 -16.11 20.41
N VAL A 54 -11.72 -15.18 19.86
CA VAL A 54 -11.27 -13.83 19.54
C VAL A 54 -12.16 -12.82 20.26
N LYS A 55 -11.59 -12.05 21.20
CA LYS A 55 -12.26 -10.91 21.82
C LYS A 55 -11.92 -9.63 21.05
N LYS A 56 -12.93 -8.89 20.60
CA LYS A 56 -12.70 -7.58 19.97
C LYS A 56 -12.12 -6.61 20.99
N LEU A 57 -10.96 -6.03 20.67
CA LEU A 57 -10.37 -4.95 21.43
C LEU A 57 -11.17 -3.66 21.19
N GLU A 58 -11.59 -2.99 22.26
CA GLU A 58 -12.41 -1.77 22.17
C GLU A 58 -11.61 -0.56 21.67
N ARG A 59 -10.30 -0.52 21.94
CA ARG A 59 -9.41 0.59 21.56
C ARG A 59 -8.17 0.06 20.84
N LYS A 60 -8.26 -0.05 19.52
CA LYS A 60 -7.13 -0.50 18.67
C LYS A 60 -5.92 0.43 18.72
N SER A 61 -6.13 1.73 18.96
CA SER A 61 -5.06 2.74 19.00
C SER A 61 -4.12 2.61 20.19
N LEU A 62 -4.51 1.88 21.24
CA LEU A 62 -3.68 1.66 22.43
C LEU A 62 -2.89 0.36 22.37
N VAL A 63 -2.91 -0.32 21.22
CA VAL A 63 -2.25 -1.61 21.03
C VAL A 63 -0.94 -1.38 20.30
N SER A 64 0.18 -1.58 21.01
CA SER A 64 1.51 -1.60 20.42
C SER A 64 1.89 -3.04 20.06
N TYR A 65 2.29 -3.27 18.81
CA TYR A 65 2.77 -4.57 18.35
C TYR A 65 4.29 -4.59 18.32
N ILE A 66 4.87 -5.62 18.96
CA ILE A 66 6.30 -5.91 18.89
C ILE A 66 6.44 -7.25 18.18
N TYR A 67 7.18 -7.25 17.07
CA TYR A 67 7.40 -8.46 16.29
C TYR A 67 8.81 -8.99 16.52
N ILE A 68 8.95 -10.30 16.69
CA ILE A 68 10.23 -10.95 17.00
C ILE A 68 10.37 -12.20 16.15
N GLY A 69 11.38 -12.22 15.30
CA GLY A 69 11.64 -13.37 14.44
C GLY A 69 12.84 -13.19 13.53
N SER A 70 13.16 -14.22 12.75
CA SER A 70 14.21 -14.11 11.73
C SER A 70 13.79 -13.16 10.62
N PRO A 71 14.73 -12.44 9.96
CA PRO A 71 14.42 -11.56 8.84
C PRO A 71 13.65 -12.31 7.74
N LYS A 72 12.59 -11.69 7.23
CA LYS A 72 11.68 -12.28 6.24
C LYS A 72 12.31 -12.31 4.85
N GLY A 73 12.43 -13.51 4.30
CA GLY A 73 12.90 -13.75 2.94
C GLY A 73 14.42 -13.72 2.76
N ASN A 74 14.90 -14.33 1.67
CA ASN A 74 16.32 -14.62 1.46
C ASN A 74 17.20 -13.36 1.36
N ASN A 75 16.69 -12.30 0.72
CA ASN A 75 17.43 -11.04 0.56
C ASN A 75 17.75 -10.38 1.91
N ARG A 76 16.79 -10.38 2.84
CA ARG A 76 16.97 -9.80 4.17
C ARG A 76 17.83 -10.70 5.05
N LYS A 77 17.70 -12.03 4.95
CA LYS A 77 18.58 -12.99 5.65
C LYS A 77 20.04 -12.86 5.25
N SER A 78 20.33 -12.53 3.98
CA SER A 78 21.70 -12.28 3.52
C SER A 78 22.29 -10.97 4.07
N LYS A 79 21.50 -9.90 4.16
CA LYS A 79 21.97 -8.59 4.64
C LYS A 79 22.04 -8.48 6.17
N TYR A 80 21.09 -9.09 6.86
CA TYR A 80 20.88 -8.89 8.30
C TYR A 80 21.14 -10.15 9.14
N GLY A 81 21.52 -11.26 8.51
CA GLY A 81 21.74 -12.54 9.17
C GLY A 81 20.46 -13.36 9.36
N LYS A 82 20.63 -14.57 9.91
CA LYS A 82 19.51 -15.49 10.21
C LYS A 82 19.00 -15.37 11.65
N GLU A 83 19.71 -14.61 12.49
CA GLU A 83 19.36 -14.43 13.89
C GLU A 83 18.05 -13.67 14.05
N ALA A 84 17.36 -13.94 15.16
CA ALA A 84 16.12 -13.27 15.49
C ALA A 84 16.38 -11.77 15.73
N LYS A 85 15.49 -10.93 15.19
CA LYS A 85 15.51 -9.48 15.39
C LYS A 85 14.17 -9.02 15.91
N ILE A 86 14.22 -7.92 16.66
CA ILE A 86 13.04 -7.22 17.12
C ILE A 86 12.69 -6.20 16.05
N GLN A 87 11.41 -6.12 15.71
CA GLN A 87 10.84 -5.11 14.83
C GLN A 87 9.81 -4.31 15.62
N LEU A 88 9.97 -2.99 15.57
CA LEU A 88 9.04 -1.99 16.08
C LEU A 88 8.57 -1.17 14.87
N ASN A 89 7.27 -1.15 14.59
CA ASN A 89 6.70 -0.59 13.36
C ASN A 89 7.41 -1.12 12.11
N ASP A 90 8.00 -0.25 11.29
CA ASP A 90 8.67 -0.58 10.01
C ASP A 90 10.20 -0.67 10.12
N ALA A 91 10.74 -0.79 11.34
CA ALA A 91 12.19 -0.80 11.56
C ALA A 91 12.66 -1.91 12.50
N TYR A 92 13.89 -2.38 12.30
CA TYR A 92 14.59 -3.22 13.27
C TYR A 92 15.04 -2.38 14.46
N ALA A 93 14.82 -2.91 15.66
CA ALA A 93 15.12 -2.26 16.91
C ALA A 93 15.94 -3.16 17.84
N ARG A 94 16.50 -2.55 18.88
CA ARG A 94 17.15 -3.25 20.00
C ARG A 94 16.22 -3.26 21.20
N VAL A 95 16.55 -4.09 22.20
CA VAL A 95 15.80 -4.19 23.45
C VAL A 95 15.67 -2.83 24.16
N ALA A 96 16.71 -1.99 24.10
CA ALA A 96 16.70 -0.66 24.71
C ALA A 96 15.65 0.29 24.08
N ASP A 97 15.31 0.09 22.81
CA ASP A 97 14.38 0.97 22.08
C ASP A 97 12.92 0.66 22.42
N ILE A 98 12.63 -0.48 23.08
CA ILE A 98 11.28 -0.90 23.46
C ILE A 98 10.67 0.05 24.49
N GLN A 99 11.46 0.54 25.45
CA GLN A 99 10.92 1.38 26.53
C GLN A 99 10.42 2.74 26.02
N ALA A 100 11.04 3.28 24.96
CA ALA A 100 10.60 4.51 24.32
C ALA A 100 9.40 4.31 23.38
N PHE A 101 9.05 3.06 23.07
CA PHE A 101 8.04 2.70 22.09
C PHE A 101 6.65 2.44 22.71
N ILE A 102 6.59 2.11 24.01
CA ILE A 102 5.37 1.76 24.74
C ILE A 102 4.85 2.97 25.52
#